data_AF-A0A6N7B390-F1
#
_entry.id   AF-A0A6N7B390-F1
#
_cell.length_a   1.000
_cell.length_b   1.000
_cell.length_c   1.000
_cell.angle_alpha   90.00
_cell.angle_beta   90.00
_cell.angle_gamma   90.00
#
_symmetry.space_group_name_H-M   'P 1'
#
loop_
_entity.id
_entity.type
_entity.pdbx_description
1 polymer ?
#
loop_
_entity_poly.entity_id
_entity_poly.type
_entity_poly.pdbx_seq_one_letter_code
_entity_poly.pdbx_strand_id
1 'polypeptide(L)'
;MLLQDRRFEETLKLLNEQVLAHPNDARLYELQARTFAALGRVQEEHHALAYNYILHGNLRGAIEQLELAKQGGTDYYELSTIETELKQFKEIAAAQRKKN
;
A
#
# COMPACT_ATOMS: atom_id res chain seq x y z
N MET A 1 -18.03 14.89 -5.68
CA MET A 1 -18.75 15.91 -4.89
C MET A 1 -17.65 16.75 -4.26
N LEU A 2 -17.33 17.95 -4.77
CA LEU A 2 -16.02 18.60 -4.52
C LEU A 2 -15.65 18.79 -3.04
N LEU A 3 -16.64 18.97 -2.16
CA LEU A 3 -16.41 19.11 -0.72
C LEU A 3 -15.95 17.79 -0.06
N GLN A 4 -16.41 16.64 -0.55
CA GLN A 4 -15.99 15.34 -0.03
C GLN A 4 -14.55 15.04 -0.43
N ASP A 5 -14.22 15.25 -1.71
CA ASP A 5 -12.88 15.04 -2.26
C ASP A 5 -11.84 15.87 -1.48
N ARG A 6 -12.13 17.15 -1.22
CA ARG A 6 -11.29 18.02 -0.38
C ARG A 6 -11.06 17.47 1.04
N ARG A 7 -12.09 16.91 1.67
CA ARG A 7 -11.97 16.32 3.01
C ARG A 7 -11.11 15.07 3.01
N PHE A 8 -11.18 14.26 1.94
CA PHE A 8 -10.36 13.07 1.81
C PHE A 8 -8.88 13.42 1.57
N GLU A 9 -8.58 14.47 0.80
CA GLU A 9 -7.20 14.97 0.66
C GLU A 9 -6.62 15.48 1.99
N GLU A 10 -7.39 16.23 2.78
CA GLU A 10 -6.98 16.69 4.11
C GLU A 10 -6.77 15.51 5.07
N THR A 11 -7.65 14.50 5.01
CA THR A 11 -7.54 13.27 5.80
C THR A 11 -6.27 12.49 5.41
N LEU A 12 -6.00 12.38 4.11
CA LEU A 12 -4.83 11.67 3.60
C LEU A 12 -3.53 12.33 4.07
N LYS A 13 -3.47 13.66 4.08
CA LYS A 13 -2.30 14.39 4.61
C LYS A 13 -2.03 14.03 6.07
N LEU A 14 -3.08 14.05 6.91
CA LEU A 14 -2.95 13.66 8.32
C LEU A 14 -2.53 12.20 8.47
N LEU A 15 -3.10 11.30 7.69
CA LEU A 15 -2.74 9.88 7.71
C LEU A 15 -1.28 9.65 7.30
N ASN A 16 -0.77 10.38 6.30
CA ASN A 16 0.63 10.29 5.91
C ASN A 16 1.57 10.71 7.06
N GLU A 17 1.24 11.77 7.78
CA GLU A 17 1.99 12.21 8.97
C GLU A 17 1.96 11.15 10.08
N GLN A 18 0.79 10.53 10.32
CA GLN A 18 0.64 9.48 11.32
C GLN A 18 1.40 8.20 10.94
N VAL A 19 1.37 7.79 9.67
CA VAL A 19 2.13 6.63 9.17
C VAL A 19 3.63 6.85 9.35
N LEU A 20 4.13 8.06 9.08
CA LEU A 20 5.53 8.41 9.32
C LEU A 20 5.91 8.35 10.80
N ALA A 21 5.01 8.78 11.70
CA ALA A 21 5.23 8.72 13.14
C ALA A 21 5.10 7.30 13.72
N HIS A 22 4.23 6.46 13.12
CA HIS A 22 3.85 5.14 13.62
C HIS A 22 3.84 4.09 12.49
N PRO A 23 5.00 3.80 11.85
CA PRO A 23 5.07 2.96 10.66
C PRO A 23 4.73 1.47 10.90
N ASN A 24 4.57 1.06 12.17
CA ASN A 24 4.21 -0.30 12.52
C ASN A 24 2.71 -0.46 12.89
N ASP A 25 1.91 0.62 12.84
CA ASP A 25 0.46 0.52 13.08
C ASP A 25 -0.29 0.17 11.80
N ALA A 26 -0.62 -1.10 11.65
CA ALA A 26 -1.31 -1.62 10.46
C ALA A 26 -2.67 -0.92 10.20
N ARG A 27 -3.32 -0.40 11.24
CA ARG A 27 -4.62 0.29 11.09
C ARG A 27 -4.48 1.61 10.34
N LEU A 28 -3.33 2.27 10.44
CA LEU A 28 -3.07 3.52 9.71
C LEU A 28 -3.02 3.27 8.20
N TYR A 29 -2.34 2.20 7.78
CA TYR A 29 -2.30 1.79 6.37
C TYR A 29 -3.66 1.37 5.84
N GLU A 30 -4.48 0.71 6.67
CA GLU A 30 -5.87 0.37 6.28
C GLU A 30 -6.72 1.63 6.07
N LEU A 31 -6.63 2.61 6.97
CA LEU A 31 -7.32 3.89 6.84
C LEU A 31 -6.83 4.68 5.62
N GLN A 32 -5.54 4.64 5.36
CA GLN A 32 -4.92 5.28 4.20
C GLN A 32 -5.45 4.65 2.90
N ALA A 33 -5.47 3.32 2.80
CA ALA A 33 -6.04 2.60 1.66
C ALA A 33 -7.51 2.96 1.42
N ARG A 34 -8.35 2.96 2.47
CA ARG A 34 -9.76 3.37 2.36
C ARG A 34 -9.93 4.81 1.86
N THR A 35 -9.02 5.70 2.24
CA THR A 35 -9.03 7.10 1.81
C THR A 35 -8.62 7.22 0.34
N PHE A 36 -7.60 6.47 -0.10
CA PHE A 36 -7.21 6.37 -1.51
C PHE A 36 -8.34 5.80 -2.39
N ALA A 37 -9.02 4.75 -1.92
CA ALA A 37 -10.17 4.17 -2.59
C ALA A 37 -11.29 5.21 -2.80
N ALA A 38 -11.59 6.01 -1.76
CA ALA A 38 -12.58 7.08 -1.83
C ALA A 38 -12.20 8.19 -2.82
N LEU A 39 -10.90 8.39 -3.07
CA LEU A 39 -10.35 9.32 -4.06
C LEU A 39 -10.18 8.71 -5.46
N GLY A 40 -10.47 7.42 -5.64
CA GLY A 40 -10.26 6.70 -6.91
C GLY A 40 -8.79 6.44 -7.24
N ARG A 41 -7.90 6.50 -6.25
CA ARG A 41 -6.46 6.32 -6.39
C ARG A 41 -6.08 4.86 -6.14
N VAL A 42 -6.36 4.01 -7.13
CA VAL A 42 -6.30 2.54 -7.00
C VAL A 42 -4.86 2.02 -6.83
N GLN A 43 -3.87 2.66 -7.46
CA GLN A 43 -2.46 2.30 -7.32
C GLN A 43 -1.99 2.47 -5.85
N GLU A 44 -2.26 3.64 -5.27
CA GLU A 44 -1.87 3.97 -3.90
C GLU A 44 -2.70 3.22 -2.85
N GLU A 45 -3.98 2.94 -3.13
CA GLU A 45 -4.82 2.07 -2.30
C GLU A 45 -4.16 0.70 -2.09
N HIS A 46 -3.85 0.01 -3.18
CA HIS A 46 -3.29 -1.32 -3.12
C HIS A 46 -1.86 -1.33 -2.57
N HIS A 47 -1.08 -0.28 -2.85
CA HIS A 47 0.23 -0.12 -2.23
C HIS A 47 0.14 0.01 -0.71
N ALA A 48 -0.77 0.84 -0.18
CA ALA A 48 -1.02 0.95 1.25
C ALA A 48 -1.52 -0.37 1.87
N LEU A 49 -2.39 -1.11 1.16
CA LEU A 49 -2.82 -2.45 1.60
C LEU A 49 -1.64 -3.42 1.72
N ALA A 50 -0.66 -3.36 0.80
CA ALA A 50 0.50 -4.25 0.88
C ALA A 50 1.25 -4.10 2.21
N TYR A 51 1.46 -2.86 2.69
CA TYR A 51 2.07 -2.61 4.00
C TYR A 51 1.22 -3.16 5.15
N ASN A 52 -0.11 -3.00 5.10
CA ASN A 52 -1.00 -3.60 6.09
C ASN A 52 -0.83 -5.14 6.15
N TYR A 53 -0.76 -5.82 5.02
CA TYR A 53 -0.53 -7.26 4.96
C TYR A 53 0.85 -7.67 5.51
N ILE A 54 1.91 -6.90 5.20
CA ILE A 54 3.25 -7.13 5.76
C ILE A 54 3.24 -7.04 7.29
N LEU A 55 2.59 -6.03 7.85
CA LEU A 55 2.50 -5.84 9.31
C LEU A 55 1.73 -6.96 10.01
N HIS A 56 0.83 -7.65 9.29
CA HIS A 56 0.15 -8.86 9.77
C HIS A 56 0.94 -10.15 9.50
N GLY A 57 2.17 -10.06 8.99
CA GLY A 57 3.00 -11.22 8.64
C GLY A 57 2.55 -11.98 7.39
N ASN A 58 1.61 -11.42 6.61
CA ASN A 58 1.07 -12.05 5.42
C ASN A 58 1.82 -11.57 4.16
N LEU A 59 3.04 -12.12 3.97
CA LEU A 59 3.89 -11.79 2.81
C LEU A 59 3.21 -12.10 1.46
N ARG A 60 2.42 -13.18 1.39
CA ARG A 60 1.72 -13.54 0.16
C ARG A 60 0.64 -12.52 -0.19
N GLY A 61 -0.17 -12.12 0.80
CA GLY A 61 -1.19 -11.09 0.61
C GLY A 61 -0.57 -9.76 0.19
N ALA A 62 0.59 -9.39 0.76
CA ALA A 62 1.31 -8.19 0.35
C ALA A 62 1.74 -8.23 -1.12
N ILE A 63 2.28 -9.37 -1.59
CA ILE A 63 2.63 -9.56 -3.01
C ILE A 63 1.40 -9.43 -3.91
N GLU A 64 0.28 -10.03 -3.53
CA GLU A 64 -0.98 -9.94 -4.29
C GLU A 64 -1.48 -8.48 -4.38
N GLN A 65 -1.38 -7.71 -3.29
CA GLN A 65 -1.71 -6.28 -3.31
C GLN A 65 -0.76 -5.47 -4.19
N LEU A 66 0.56 -5.70 -4.14
CA LEU A 66 1.51 -4.99 -5.00
C LEU A 66 1.29 -5.27 -6.49
N GLU A 67 0.87 -6.48 -6.87
CA GLU A 67 0.48 -6.78 -8.27
C GLU A 67 -0.76 -5.99 -8.72
N LEU A 68 -1.75 -5.83 -7.82
CA LEU A 68 -2.92 -4.99 -8.10
C LEU A 68 -2.53 -3.51 -8.19
N ALA A 69 -1.67 -3.04 -7.29
CA ALA A 69 -1.14 -1.67 -7.30
C ALA A 69 -0.44 -1.35 -8.62
N LYS A 70 0.41 -2.28 -9.08
CA LYS A 70 1.10 -2.18 -10.38
C LYS A 70 0.15 -2.04 -11.58
N GLN A 71 -1.03 -2.65 -11.51
CA GLN A 71 -2.04 -2.58 -12.58
C GLN A 71 -2.97 -1.37 -12.44
N GLY A 72 -3.03 -0.75 -11.26
CA GLY A 72 -4.05 0.22 -10.86
C GLY A 72 -3.75 1.69 -11.19
N GLY A 73 -2.59 2.03 -11.74
CA GLY A 73 -2.25 3.42 -12.03
C GLY A 73 -1.13 3.63 -13.04
N THR A 74 -0.88 4.90 -13.34
CA THR A 74 0.05 5.35 -14.37
C THR A 74 1.16 6.25 -13.81
N ASP A 75 1.25 6.40 -12.49
CA ASP A 75 2.35 7.13 -11.88
C ASP A 75 3.62 6.27 -11.97
N TYR A 76 4.56 6.71 -12.81
CA TYR A 76 5.80 6.00 -13.07
C TYR A 76 6.75 5.95 -11.86
N TYR A 77 6.72 6.98 -11.01
CA TYR A 77 7.57 7.00 -9.82
C TYR A 77 7.07 5.95 -8.82
N GLU A 78 5.76 5.96 -8.56
CA GLU A 78 5.12 4.98 -7.69
C GLU A 78 5.25 3.55 -8.23
N LEU A 79 5.08 3.39 -9.55
CA LEU A 79 5.26 2.11 -10.23
C LEU A 79 6.66 1.54 -10.04
N SER A 80 7.70 2.37 -10.17
CA SER A 80 9.09 1.94 -9.94
C SER A 80 9.32 1.44 -8.51
N THR A 81 8.70 2.11 -7.52
CA THR A 81 8.77 1.71 -6.11
C THR A 81 8.07 0.35 -5.91
N ILE A 82 6.83 0.24 -6.38
CA ILE A 82 6.02 -0.99 -6.31
C ILE A 82 6.77 -2.17 -6.95
N GLU A 83 7.37 -1.99 -8.13
CA GLU A 83 8.09 -3.06 -8.82
C GLU A 83 9.32 -3.53 -8.04
N THR A 84 10.02 -2.59 -7.40
CA THR A 84 11.19 -2.90 -6.57
C THR A 84 10.78 -3.71 -5.34
N GLU A 85 9.75 -3.27 -4.62
CA GLU A 85 9.23 -3.99 -3.45
C GLU A 85 8.68 -5.37 -3.83
N LEU A 86 7.92 -5.45 -4.92
CA LEU A 86 7.36 -6.70 -5.44
C LEU A 86 8.45 -7.72 -5.73
N LYS A 87 9.56 -7.28 -6.35
CA LYS A 87 10.73 -8.14 -6.58
C LYS A 87 11.32 -8.64 -5.27
N GLN A 88 11.57 -7.74 -4.30
CA GLN A 88 12.13 -8.09 -3.00
C GLN A 88 11.24 -9.10 -2.24
N PHE A 89 9.93 -8.87 -2.20
CA PHE A 89 8.99 -9.74 -1.48
C PHE A 89 8.89 -11.13 -2.13
N LYS A 90 8.93 -11.21 -3.46
CA LYS A 90 8.99 -12.50 -4.19
C LYS A 90 10.28 -13.26 -3.88
N GLU A 91 11.42 -12.57 -3.80
CA GLU A 91 12.70 -13.17 -3.41
C GLU A 91 12.66 -13.72 -1.98
N ILE A 92 12.10 -12.96 -1.03
CA ILE A 92 11.91 -13.41 0.36
C ILE A 92 11.00 -14.64 0.40
N ALA A 93 9.86 -14.61 -0.30
CA ALA A 93 8.93 -15.74 -0.35
C ALA A 93 9.57 -17.00 -0.96
N ALA A 94 10.40 -16.84 -2.00
CA ALA A 94 11.14 -17.94 -2.60
C ALA A 94 12.20 -18.52 -1.64
N ALA A 95 12.88 -17.67 -0.87
CA ALA A 95 13.83 -18.10 0.15
C ALA A 95 13.14 -18.86 1.31
N GLN A 96 11.98 -18.38 1.76
CA GLN A 96 11.18 -19.05 2.80
C GLN A 96 10.73 -20.45 2.35
N ARG A 97 10.31 -20.61 1.09
CA ARG A 97 9.90 -21.91 0.53
C ARG A 97 11.04 -22.94 0.46
N LYS A 98 12.28 -22.50 0.24
CA LYS A 98 13.45 -23.39 0.18
C LYS A 98 13.95 -23.86 1.54
N LYS A 99 13.56 -23.16 2.62
CA LYS A 99 13.99 -23.44 3.99
C LYS A 99 13.08 -24.45 4.71
N ASN A 100 11.89 -24.68 4.18
CA ASN A 100 10.90 -25.65 4.65
C ASN A 100 10.99 -26.93 3.83
#